data_AF-A0AAU8PV49-F1
#
_entry.id   AF-A0AAU8PV49-F1
#
_cell.length_a   1.000
_cell.length_b   1.000
_cell.length_c   1.000
_cell.angle_alpha   90.00
_cell.angle_beta   90.00
_cell.angle_gamma   90.00
#
_symmetry.space_group_name_H-M   'P 1'
#
loop_
_entity.id
_entity.type
_entity.pdbx_description
1 polymer ?
#
loop_
_entity_poly.entity_id
_entity_poly.type
_entity_poly.pdbx_seq_one_letter_code
_entity_poly.pdbx_strand_id
1 'polypeptide(L)'
;MILTLNHLLLRAPQPPSQPPLLLIHGLFGSLDNLGQLARALNAQRDVLLVDLRNHGQSPHTPEMDYDLLAGDLIALIDAYNLAPLDIMGHSMGGKAAMRLAALAPQRLRRLVVLDMAPVAYPTRRHDAVFAALNAVQTAAVPTRPQAAQILRRFLQQEGVVQFLLKSFHQGRWRFNLAALQQHYPQILGWQPQAPHLGETLFIKGANSPYILDDYREAIARQFPRARAHVVSGSGHWLHAEQPDNVLRAVRRFLDTPSGAAA
;
A
#
# COMPACT_ATOMS: atom_id res chain seq x y z
N MET A 1 -16.29 8.57 -10.30
CA MET A 1 -15.92 7.99 -11.63
C MET A 1 -14.69 7.08 -11.46
N ILE A 2 -14.56 6.02 -12.27
CA ILE A 2 -13.35 5.18 -12.33
C ILE A 2 -12.26 5.87 -13.15
N LEU A 3 -11.02 5.82 -12.66
CA LEU A 3 -9.87 6.54 -13.21
C LEU A 3 -8.85 5.56 -13.80
N THR A 4 -8.20 5.98 -14.89
CA THR A 4 -6.98 5.33 -15.37
C THR A 4 -5.82 5.75 -14.50
N LEU A 5 -5.26 4.83 -13.73
CA LEU A 5 -4.14 5.08 -12.82
C LEU A 5 -2.81 5.12 -13.59
N ASN A 6 -1.91 6.01 -13.19
CA ASN A 6 -0.51 5.94 -13.55
C ASN A 6 0.12 4.68 -12.95
N HIS A 7 0.93 4.00 -13.75
CA HIS A 7 1.52 2.72 -13.37
C HIS A 7 2.82 2.47 -14.13
N LEU A 8 3.59 1.50 -13.64
CA LEU A 8 4.80 0.98 -14.26
C LEU A 8 4.71 -0.53 -14.31
N LEU A 9 4.72 -1.10 -15.52
CA LEU A 9 4.77 -2.54 -15.74
C LEU A 9 6.22 -2.97 -16.01
N LEU A 10 6.82 -3.65 -15.04
CA LEU A 10 8.10 -4.31 -15.19
C LEU A 10 7.87 -5.70 -15.76
N ARG A 11 8.32 -5.95 -16.99
CA ARG A 11 8.31 -7.30 -17.58
C ARG A 11 9.43 -8.15 -17.01
N ALA A 12 9.17 -9.43 -16.78
CA ALA A 12 10.21 -10.35 -16.34
C ALA A 12 11.34 -10.42 -17.38
N PRO A 13 12.61 -10.56 -16.95
CA PRO A 13 13.76 -10.61 -17.87
C PRO A 13 13.83 -11.92 -18.68
N GLN A 14 13.07 -12.93 -18.28
CA GLN A 14 12.89 -14.23 -18.92
C GLN A 14 11.38 -14.54 -18.95
N PRO A 15 10.92 -15.53 -19.75
CA PRO A 15 9.52 -15.96 -19.69
C PRO A 15 9.07 -16.20 -18.23
N PRO A 16 7.98 -15.54 -17.76
CA PRO A 16 7.55 -15.63 -16.38
C PRO A 16 7.29 -17.07 -15.95
N SER A 17 7.88 -17.48 -14.83
CA SER A 17 7.60 -18.77 -14.19
C SER A 17 6.64 -18.65 -13.01
N GLN A 18 6.26 -17.42 -12.65
CA GLN A 18 5.32 -17.10 -11.59
C GLN A 18 4.23 -16.13 -12.09
N PRO A 19 3.03 -16.12 -11.48
CA PRO A 19 1.96 -15.20 -11.84
C PRO A 19 2.36 -13.72 -11.67
N PRO A 20 1.78 -12.81 -12.48
CA PRO A 20 2.03 -11.38 -12.35
C PRO A 20 1.67 -10.89 -10.94
N LEU A 21 2.30 -9.80 -10.53
CA LEU A 21 2.12 -9.21 -9.20
C LEU A 21 1.80 -7.72 -9.28
N LEU A 22 0.69 -7.30 -8.68
CA LEU A 22 0.34 -5.89 -8.48
C LEU A 22 0.84 -5.40 -7.11
N LEU A 23 1.59 -4.29 -7.09
CA LEU A 23 2.11 -3.64 -5.89
C LEU A 23 1.43 -2.29 -5.66
N ILE A 24 0.87 -2.09 -4.46
CA ILE A 24 0.05 -0.93 -4.11
C ILE A 24 0.62 -0.21 -2.88
N HIS A 25 0.99 1.07 -3.03
CA HIS A 25 1.61 1.87 -1.98
C HIS A 25 0.62 2.36 -0.90
N GLY A 26 1.16 2.86 0.22
CA GLY A 26 0.40 3.46 1.32
C GLY A 26 0.11 4.95 1.17
N LEU A 27 -0.57 5.54 2.16
CA LEU A 27 -0.91 6.98 2.20
C LEU A 27 0.34 7.87 2.08
N PHE A 28 0.23 8.97 1.32
CA PHE A 28 1.30 9.92 0.98
C PHE A 28 2.43 9.36 0.09
N GLY A 29 2.34 8.07 -0.27
CA GLY A 29 3.31 7.41 -1.10
C GLY A 29 3.15 7.63 -2.60
N SER A 30 3.93 6.86 -3.35
CA SER A 30 3.88 6.67 -4.80
C SER A 30 4.31 5.24 -5.12
N LEU A 31 4.18 4.84 -6.39
CA LEU A 31 4.61 3.54 -6.90
C LEU A 31 6.07 3.21 -6.57
N ASP A 32 6.92 4.23 -6.40
CA ASP A 32 8.35 4.06 -6.06
C ASP A 32 8.58 3.50 -4.65
N ASN A 33 7.60 3.60 -3.74
CA ASN A 33 7.77 3.14 -2.36
C ASN A 33 8.01 1.64 -2.25
N LEU A 34 7.42 0.85 -3.14
CA LEU A 34 7.61 -0.59 -3.19
C LEU A 34 8.64 -1.02 -4.25
N GLY A 35 9.38 -0.07 -4.85
CA GLY A 35 10.29 -0.33 -5.95
C GLY A 35 11.44 -1.31 -5.62
N GLN A 36 11.92 -1.33 -4.38
CA GLN A 36 12.93 -2.32 -3.96
C GLN A 36 12.36 -3.75 -4.00
N LEU A 37 11.15 -3.95 -3.47
CA LEU A 37 10.47 -5.25 -3.54
C LEU A 37 10.16 -5.63 -4.99
N ALA A 38 9.71 -4.66 -5.79
CA ALA A 38 9.38 -4.87 -7.19
C ALA A 38 10.56 -5.40 -8.00
N ARG A 39 11.73 -4.76 -7.88
CA ARG A 39 12.95 -5.21 -8.57
C ARG A 39 13.36 -6.62 -8.15
N ALA A 40 13.25 -6.95 -6.87
CA ALA A 40 13.61 -8.27 -6.37
C ALA A 40 12.61 -9.37 -6.80
N LEU A 41 11.32 -9.05 -6.93
CA LEU A 41 10.28 -10.00 -7.33
C LEU A 41 10.19 -10.16 -8.85
N ASN A 42 10.57 -9.14 -9.62
CA ASN A 42 10.52 -9.14 -11.09
C ASN A 42 11.42 -10.21 -11.75
N ALA A 43 12.37 -10.79 -11.01
CA ALA A 43 13.24 -11.85 -11.51
C ALA A 43 12.49 -13.08 -12.06
N GLN A 44 11.24 -13.33 -11.63
CA GLN A 44 10.46 -14.53 -12.01
C GLN A 44 9.03 -14.23 -12.48
N ARG A 45 8.62 -12.96 -12.46
CA ARG A 45 7.24 -12.53 -12.77
C ARG A 45 7.19 -11.11 -13.31
N ASP A 46 6.14 -10.80 -14.04
CA ASP A 46 5.78 -9.42 -14.33
C ASP A 46 5.33 -8.72 -13.04
N VAL A 47 5.74 -7.47 -12.85
CA VAL A 47 5.38 -6.67 -11.69
C VAL A 47 4.78 -5.35 -12.13
N LEU A 48 3.53 -5.13 -11.75
CA LEU A 48 2.80 -3.88 -11.97
C LEU A 48 2.84 -3.04 -10.69
N LEU A 49 3.48 -1.86 -10.74
CA LEU A 49 3.41 -0.87 -9.68
C LEU A 49 2.43 0.22 -10.06
N VAL A 50 1.66 0.74 -9.11
CA VAL A 50 0.62 1.72 -9.39
C VAL A 50 0.70 2.92 -8.45
N ASP A 51 0.47 4.12 -8.98
CA ASP A 51 0.11 5.27 -8.17
C ASP A 51 -1.41 5.23 -7.94
N LEU A 52 -1.86 5.20 -6.69
CA LEU A 52 -3.29 5.30 -6.40
C LEU A 52 -3.83 6.68 -6.81
N ARG A 53 -5.15 6.80 -7.00
CA ARG A 53 -5.79 8.12 -7.15
C ARG A 53 -5.32 9.07 -6.05
N ASN A 54 -5.22 10.36 -6.38
CA ASN A 54 -4.70 11.39 -5.47
C ASN A 54 -3.23 11.22 -5.05
N HIS A 55 -2.46 10.36 -5.70
CA HIS A 55 -1.03 10.15 -5.43
C HIS A 55 -0.20 10.14 -6.71
N GLY A 56 1.11 10.38 -6.55
CA GLY A 56 2.11 10.31 -7.62
C GLY A 56 1.72 11.07 -8.90
N GLN A 57 1.64 10.35 -10.00
CA GLN A 57 1.24 10.91 -11.30
C GLN A 57 -0.17 10.46 -11.74
N SER A 58 -0.91 9.76 -10.87
CA SER A 58 -2.31 9.44 -11.12
C SER A 58 -3.20 10.68 -11.03
N PRO A 59 -4.40 10.66 -11.64
CA PRO A 59 -5.30 11.79 -11.58
C PRO A 59 -5.66 12.19 -10.13
N HIS A 60 -5.76 13.49 -9.90
CA HIS A 60 -6.20 14.06 -8.63
C HIS A 60 -7.68 14.43 -8.75
N THR A 61 -8.48 13.97 -7.77
CA THR A 61 -9.93 14.13 -7.71
C THR A 61 -10.35 14.51 -6.29
N PRO A 62 -11.43 15.29 -6.11
CA PRO A 62 -11.98 15.55 -4.78
C PRO A 62 -12.56 14.30 -4.11
N GLU A 63 -12.77 13.17 -4.80
CA GLU A 63 -13.41 11.96 -4.27
C GLU A 63 -12.39 10.89 -3.89
N MET A 64 -12.56 10.27 -2.71
CA MET A 64 -11.71 9.14 -2.30
C MET A 64 -12.38 8.26 -1.24
N ASP A 65 -12.53 6.98 -1.58
CA ASP A 65 -12.87 5.89 -0.64
C ASP A 65 -12.29 4.57 -1.16
N TYR A 66 -12.50 3.47 -0.44
CA TYR A 66 -11.97 2.17 -0.82
C TYR A 66 -12.69 1.50 -2.00
N ASP A 67 -13.96 1.84 -2.26
CA ASP A 67 -14.69 1.33 -3.44
C ASP A 67 -14.13 1.91 -4.72
N LEU A 68 -13.93 3.22 -4.70
CA LEU A 68 -13.30 4.00 -5.75
C LEU A 68 -11.85 3.55 -6.00
N LEU A 69 -11.06 3.35 -4.94
CA LEU A 69 -9.69 2.82 -5.07
C LEU A 69 -9.67 1.41 -5.67
N ALA A 70 -10.55 0.51 -5.20
CA ALA A 70 -10.63 -0.85 -5.71
C ALA A 70 -11.13 -0.89 -7.16
N GLY A 71 -12.11 -0.06 -7.51
CA GLY A 71 -12.63 0.04 -8.88
C GLY A 71 -11.58 0.49 -9.89
N ASP A 72 -10.74 1.47 -9.55
CA ASP A 72 -9.62 1.89 -10.41
C ASP A 72 -8.61 0.77 -10.65
N LEU A 73 -8.30 0.02 -9.60
CA LEU A 73 -7.38 -1.12 -9.67
C LEU A 73 -7.96 -2.26 -10.52
N ILE A 74 -9.26 -2.55 -10.40
CA ILE A 74 -9.95 -3.55 -11.22
C ILE A 74 -9.90 -3.14 -12.70
N ALA A 75 -10.21 -1.88 -13.00
CA ALA A 75 -10.14 -1.37 -14.38
C ALA A 75 -8.73 -1.46 -14.95
N LEU A 76 -7.70 -1.18 -14.15
CA LEU A 76 -6.30 -1.34 -14.56
C LEU A 76 -5.94 -2.81 -14.84
N ILE A 77 -6.36 -3.74 -13.97
CA ILE A 77 -6.13 -5.18 -14.16
C ILE A 77 -6.78 -5.67 -15.45
N ASP A 78 -8.02 -5.25 -15.71
CA ASP A 78 -8.79 -5.63 -16.90
C ASP A 78 -8.15 -5.06 -18.18
N ALA A 79 -7.69 -3.81 -18.15
CA ALA A 79 -7.03 -3.16 -19.29
C ALA A 79 -5.74 -3.88 -19.75
N TYR A 80 -5.03 -4.53 -18.82
CA TYR A 80 -3.81 -5.27 -19.11
C TYR A 80 -4.01 -6.79 -19.26
N ASN A 81 -5.24 -7.28 -19.07
CA ASN A 81 -5.58 -8.70 -19.07
C ASN A 81 -4.63 -9.53 -18.16
N LEU A 82 -4.35 -9.03 -16.96
CA LEU A 82 -3.39 -9.66 -16.03
C LEU A 82 -4.04 -10.67 -15.08
N ALA A 83 -5.37 -10.78 -15.07
CA ALA A 83 -6.08 -11.64 -14.13
C ALA A 83 -6.04 -13.12 -14.55
N PRO A 84 -5.96 -14.06 -13.59
CA PRO A 84 -5.75 -13.82 -12.16
C PRO A 84 -4.28 -13.48 -11.83
N LEU A 85 -4.06 -12.50 -10.92
CA LEU A 85 -2.73 -12.07 -10.47
C LEU A 85 -2.55 -12.16 -8.95
N ASP A 86 -1.32 -12.09 -8.47
CA ASP A 86 -1.05 -11.86 -7.05
C ASP A 86 -1.13 -10.36 -6.75
N ILE A 87 -1.58 -9.99 -5.54
CA ILE A 87 -1.69 -8.58 -5.12
C ILE A 87 -0.97 -8.39 -3.80
N MET A 88 -0.19 -7.32 -3.69
CA MET A 88 0.44 -6.88 -2.45
C MET A 88 0.21 -5.39 -2.21
N GLY A 89 -0.34 -5.07 -1.03
CA GLY A 89 -0.60 -3.68 -0.65
C GLY A 89 0.01 -3.33 0.70
N HIS A 90 0.61 -2.15 0.80
CA HIS A 90 1.07 -1.57 2.06
C HIS A 90 0.07 -0.58 2.62
N SER A 91 -0.20 -0.68 3.92
CA SER A 91 -1.01 0.31 4.64
C SER A 91 -2.36 0.59 3.95
N MET A 92 -2.65 1.83 3.57
CA MET A 92 -3.83 2.21 2.76
C MET A 92 -3.98 1.36 1.48
N GLY A 93 -2.89 1.03 0.79
CA GLY A 93 -2.89 0.13 -0.36
C GLY A 93 -3.25 -1.30 0.00
N GLY A 94 -2.94 -1.74 1.23
CA GLY A 94 -3.41 -3.00 1.80
C GLY A 94 -4.93 -3.03 1.97
N LYS A 95 -5.54 -1.95 2.46
CA LYS A 95 -7.00 -1.82 2.52
C LYS A 95 -7.65 -1.76 1.14
N ALA A 96 -7.04 -1.06 0.18
CA ALA A 96 -7.51 -1.07 -1.21
C ALA A 96 -7.47 -2.48 -1.82
N ALA A 97 -6.38 -3.23 -1.57
CA ALA A 97 -6.25 -4.62 -2.01
C ALA A 97 -7.29 -5.55 -1.36
N MET A 98 -7.53 -5.40 -0.05
CA MET A 98 -8.55 -6.14 0.67
C MET A 98 -9.96 -5.82 0.14
N ARG A 99 -10.25 -4.57 -0.21
CA ARG A 99 -11.54 -4.18 -0.81
C ARG A 99 -11.71 -4.75 -2.22
N LEU A 100 -10.65 -4.69 -3.04
CA LEU A 100 -10.64 -5.33 -4.35
C LEU A 100 -10.94 -6.83 -4.23
N ALA A 101 -10.31 -7.51 -3.26
CA ALA A 101 -10.51 -8.94 -3.06
C ALA A 101 -11.94 -9.34 -2.69
N ALA A 102 -12.74 -8.42 -2.14
CA ALA A 102 -14.15 -8.63 -1.89
C ALA A 102 -15.04 -8.28 -3.09
N LEU A 103 -14.68 -7.24 -3.86
CA LEU A 103 -15.46 -6.82 -5.04
C LEU A 103 -15.24 -7.71 -6.26
N ALA A 104 -14.02 -8.24 -6.42
CA ALA A 104 -13.62 -9.04 -7.58
C ALA A 104 -12.70 -10.21 -7.18
N PRO A 105 -13.16 -11.14 -6.33
CA PRO A 105 -12.34 -12.25 -5.82
C PRO A 105 -11.73 -13.13 -6.91
N GLN A 106 -12.39 -13.24 -8.07
CA GLN A 106 -11.92 -13.98 -9.25
C GLN A 106 -10.70 -13.35 -9.95
N ARG A 107 -10.38 -12.09 -9.65
CA ARG A 107 -9.26 -11.37 -10.27
C ARG A 107 -7.92 -11.64 -9.60
N LEU A 108 -7.90 -12.16 -8.38
CA LEU A 108 -6.67 -12.40 -7.63
C LEU A 108 -6.48 -13.87 -7.26
N ARG A 109 -5.23 -14.32 -7.27
CA ARG A 109 -4.82 -15.65 -6.82
C ARG A 109 -4.42 -15.64 -5.35
N ARG A 110 -3.61 -14.66 -4.94
CA ARG A 110 -3.11 -14.49 -3.57
C ARG A 110 -3.07 -13.02 -3.17
N LEU A 111 -3.27 -12.78 -1.87
CA LEU A 111 -3.22 -11.44 -1.28
C LEU A 111 -2.11 -11.35 -0.23
N VAL A 112 -1.29 -10.30 -0.31
CA VAL A 112 -0.32 -9.93 0.73
C VAL A 112 -0.66 -8.54 1.26
N VAL A 113 -0.84 -8.42 2.58
CA VAL A 113 -1.12 -7.15 3.25
C VAL A 113 0.04 -6.80 4.15
N LEU A 114 0.73 -5.71 3.83
CA LEU A 114 1.84 -5.19 4.63
C LEU A 114 1.31 -4.18 5.65
N ASP A 115 1.27 -4.63 6.90
CA ASP A 115 1.06 -3.85 8.11
C ASP A 115 -0.21 -3.01 8.12
N MET A 116 -1.32 -3.70 7.88
CA MET A 116 -2.66 -3.13 7.89
C MET A 116 -3.70 -4.19 8.25
N ALA A 117 -4.57 -3.91 9.21
CA ALA A 117 -5.75 -4.71 9.52
C ALA A 117 -7.03 -4.18 8.82
N PRO A 118 -8.02 -5.05 8.54
CA PRO A 118 -9.33 -4.69 8.00
C PRO A 118 -10.26 -4.15 9.11
N VAL A 119 -9.87 -3.02 9.71
CA VAL A 119 -10.59 -2.34 10.79
C VAL A 119 -10.62 -0.83 10.60
N ALA A 120 -11.61 -0.17 11.19
CA ALA A 120 -11.61 1.28 11.35
C ALA A 120 -10.70 1.62 12.54
N TYR A 121 -9.67 2.44 12.32
CA TYR A 121 -8.78 2.82 13.40
C TYR A 121 -9.36 4.00 14.21
N PRO A 122 -9.42 3.90 15.55
CA PRO A 122 -10.00 4.95 16.37
C PRO A 122 -9.09 6.19 16.48
N THR A 123 -7.77 6.00 16.37
CA THR A 123 -6.79 7.06 16.60
C THR A 123 -6.37 7.73 15.30
N ARG A 124 -6.46 9.06 15.27
CA ARG A 124 -5.84 9.89 14.23
C ARG A 124 -4.33 9.91 14.45
N ARG A 125 -3.57 9.38 13.50
CA ARG A 125 -2.10 9.22 13.59
C ARG A 125 -1.33 10.24 12.74
N HIS A 126 -2.00 10.96 11.85
CA HIS A 126 -1.35 11.82 10.86
C HIS A 126 -1.61 13.32 11.06
N ASP A 127 -2.17 13.78 12.19
CA ASP A 127 -2.47 15.20 12.39
C ASP A 127 -1.21 16.08 12.35
N ALA A 128 -0.13 15.66 13.02
CA ALA A 128 1.17 16.34 12.93
C ALA A 128 1.76 16.28 11.51
N VAL A 129 1.53 15.19 10.77
CA VAL A 129 1.97 15.05 9.37
C VAL A 129 1.20 16.04 8.48
N PHE A 130 -0.12 16.10 8.57
CA PHE A 130 -0.92 17.08 7.83
C PHE A 130 -0.51 18.51 8.17
N ALA A 131 -0.29 18.84 9.44
CA ALA A 131 0.20 20.16 9.84
C ALA A 131 1.55 20.48 9.17
N ALA A 132 2.49 19.54 9.17
CA ALA A 132 3.80 19.69 8.53
C ALA A 132 3.70 19.88 7.01
N LEU A 133 2.86 19.07 6.34
CA LEU A 133 2.65 19.12 4.89
C LEU A 133 2.01 20.45 4.46
N ASN A 134 1.02 20.93 5.22
CA ASN A 134 0.41 22.23 5.00
C ASN A 134 1.42 23.37 5.24
N ALA A 135 2.24 23.29 6.28
CA ALA A 135 3.26 24.30 6.55
C ALA A 135 4.27 24.43 5.40
N VAL A 136 4.69 23.31 4.80
CA VAL A 136 5.54 23.32 3.58
C VAL A 136 4.79 23.95 2.40
N GLN A 137 3.52 23.59 2.19
CA GLN A 137 2.71 24.10 1.09
C GLN A 137 2.47 25.62 1.21
N THR A 138 2.19 26.12 2.42
CA THR A 138 2.03 27.55 2.71
C THR A 138 3.34 28.31 2.54
N ALA A 139 4.47 27.73 2.94
CA ALA A 139 5.78 28.36 2.79
C ALA A 139 6.27 28.42 1.34
N ALA A 140 5.63 27.67 0.41
CA ALA A 140 5.92 27.64 -1.02
C ALA A 140 7.43 27.43 -1.34
N VAL A 141 8.11 26.62 -0.53
CA VAL A 141 9.55 26.38 -0.68
C VAL A 141 9.83 25.56 -1.94
N PRO A 142 10.83 25.90 -2.77
CA PRO A 142 11.05 25.22 -4.05
C PRO A 142 11.77 23.87 -3.92
N THR A 143 12.54 23.65 -2.84
CA THR A 143 13.48 22.52 -2.76
C THR A 143 13.19 21.56 -1.61
N ARG A 144 13.60 20.29 -1.79
CA ARG A 144 13.50 19.25 -0.76
C ARG A 144 14.23 19.61 0.54
N PRO A 145 15.47 20.15 0.53
CA PRO A 145 16.14 20.54 1.77
C PRO A 145 15.37 21.59 2.58
N GLN A 146 14.77 22.60 1.92
CA GLN A 146 13.96 23.61 2.59
C GLN A 146 12.65 23.01 3.14
N ALA A 147 11.99 22.15 2.37
CA ALA A 147 10.81 21.41 2.85
C ALA A 147 11.17 20.54 4.07
N ALA A 148 12.31 19.86 4.06
CA ALA A 148 12.79 19.04 5.17
C ALA A 148 12.97 19.85 6.45
N GLN A 149 13.53 21.07 6.36
CA GLN A 149 13.68 21.96 7.52
C GLN A 149 12.35 22.33 8.16
N ILE A 150 11.28 22.47 7.37
CA ILE A 150 9.94 22.73 7.88
C ILE A 150 9.35 21.46 8.49
N LEU A 151 9.41 20.33 7.78
CA LEU A 151 8.88 19.05 8.26
C LEU A 151 9.44 18.66 9.64
N ARG A 152 10.75 18.85 9.86
CA ARG A 152 11.42 18.53 11.13
C ARG A 152 10.96 19.36 12.33
N ARG A 153 10.27 20.48 12.11
CA ARG A 153 9.66 21.25 13.21
C ARG A 153 8.44 20.54 13.81
N PHE A 154 7.83 19.63 13.06
CA PHE A 154 6.62 18.90 13.44
C PHE A 154 6.89 17.42 13.66
N LEU A 155 7.87 16.84 12.94
CA LEU A 155 8.12 15.41 12.87
C LEU A 155 9.51 15.08 13.42
N GLN A 156 9.55 14.24 14.46
CA GLN A 156 10.80 13.80 15.09
C GLN A 156 11.44 12.60 14.36
N GLN A 157 10.65 11.81 13.63
CA GLN A 157 11.13 10.60 12.96
C GLN A 157 11.69 10.95 11.57
N GLU A 158 13.01 10.93 11.43
CA GLU A 158 13.68 11.29 10.17
C GLU A 158 13.25 10.38 9.01
N GLY A 159 12.98 9.09 9.26
CA GLY A 159 12.46 8.17 8.25
C GLY A 159 11.13 8.63 7.65
N VAL A 160 10.23 9.21 8.46
CA VAL A 160 8.95 9.77 7.99
C VAL A 160 9.17 11.02 7.15
N VAL A 161 10.09 11.91 7.58
CA VAL A 161 10.46 13.11 6.82
C VAL A 161 10.98 12.72 5.42
N GLN A 162 11.92 11.78 5.36
CA GLN A 162 12.49 11.32 4.09
C GLN A 162 11.46 10.60 3.22
N PHE A 163 10.56 9.81 3.82
CA PHE A 163 9.44 9.18 3.12
C PHE A 163 8.54 10.22 2.44
N LEU A 164 8.06 11.23 3.17
CA LEU A 164 7.19 12.27 2.62
C LEU A 164 7.87 13.06 1.49
N LEU A 165 9.16 13.37 1.65
CA LEU A 165 9.94 14.11 0.66
C LEU A 165 10.13 13.37 -0.67
N LYS A 166 9.95 12.03 -0.72
CA LYS A 166 9.92 11.30 -2.01
C LYS A 166 8.83 11.84 -2.93
N SER A 167 7.70 12.24 -2.35
CA SER A 167 6.57 12.83 -3.06
C SER A 167 6.66 14.36 -3.21
N PHE A 168 7.75 15.01 -2.76
CA PHE A 168 7.98 16.44 -2.99
C PHE A 168 8.81 16.66 -4.25
N HIS A 169 8.27 17.41 -5.21
CA HIS A 169 8.92 17.64 -6.51
C HIS A 169 8.60 19.04 -7.03
N GLN A 170 9.61 19.82 -7.42
CA GLN A 170 9.45 21.17 -7.97
C GLN A 170 8.53 22.06 -7.10
N GLY A 171 8.76 22.09 -5.79
CA GLY A 171 8.00 22.94 -4.86
C GLY A 171 6.57 22.46 -4.54
N ARG A 172 6.15 21.28 -4.99
CA ARG A 172 4.78 20.75 -4.77
C ARG A 172 4.78 19.30 -4.30
N TRP A 173 3.73 18.96 -3.54
CA TRP A 173 3.39 17.57 -3.24
C TRP A 173 2.82 16.88 -4.47
N ARG A 174 3.26 15.65 -4.75
CA ARG A 174 2.74 14.78 -5.82
C ARG A 174 1.41 14.09 -5.44
N PHE A 175 0.94 14.28 -4.22
CA PHE A 175 -0.37 13.85 -3.78
C PHE A 175 -1.31 15.04 -3.57
N ASN A 176 -2.61 14.80 -3.69
CA ASN A 176 -3.64 15.80 -3.47
C ASN A 176 -3.86 16.01 -1.96
N LEU A 177 -3.04 16.86 -1.34
CA LEU A 177 -3.06 17.08 0.12
C LEU A 177 -4.46 17.43 0.64
N ALA A 178 -5.19 18.29 -0.07
CA ALA A 178 -6.53 18.72 0.31
C ALA A 178 -7.52 17.55 0.34
N ALA A 179 -7.59 16.75 -0.74
CA ALA A 179 -8.48 15.58 -0.78
C ALA A 179 -8.08 14.52 0.24
N LEU A 180 -6.78 14.26 0.43
CA LEU A 180 -6.31 13.30 1.43
C LEU A 180 -6.67 13.73 2.86
N GLN A 181 -6.58 15.02 3.16
CA GLN A 181 -6.96 15.55 4.46
C GLN A 181 -8.48 15.51 4.67
N GLN A 182 -9.25 15.87 3.65
CA GLN A 182 -10.72 15.82 3.67
C GLN A 182 -11.24 14.39 3.88
N HIS A 183 -10.66 13.41 3.19
CA HIS A 183 -11.08 12.00 3.25
C HIS A 183 -10.29 11.16 4.25
N TYR A 184 -9.52 11.79 5.14
CA TYR A 184 -8.77 11.06 6.15
C TYR A 184 -9.64 10.20 7.07
N PRO A 185 -10.87 10.60 7.47
CA PRO A 185 -11.79 9.71 8.18
C PRO A 185 -12.09 8.41 7.41
N GLN A 186 -12.31 8.47 6.11
CA GLN A 186 -12.56 7.33 5.23
C GLN A 186 -11.31 6.44 5.10
N ILE A 187 -10.12 7.05 5.01
CA ILE A 187 -8.83 6.34 4.95
C ILE A 187 -8.55 5.59 6.27
N LEU A 188 -8.88 6.18 7.42
CA LEU A 188 -8.80 5.48 8.71
C LEU A 188 -9.91 4.43 8.86
N GLY A 189 -11.07 4.70 8.26
CA GLY A 189 -12.26 3.88 8.31
C GLY A 189 -12.11 2.53 7.63
N TRP A 190 -13.09 1.67 7.89
CA TRP A 190 -13.26 0.39 7.23
C TRP A 190 -14.69 -0.09 7.44
N GLN A 191 -15.28 -0.67 6.42
CA GLN A 191 -16.53 -1.40 6.53
C GLN A 191 -16.21 -2.89 6.50
N PRO A 192 -16.62 -3.68 7.51
CA PRO A 192 -16.45 -5.13 7.49
C PRO A 192 -17.07 -5.73 6.23
N GLN A 193 -16.38 -6.72 5.66
CA GLN A 193 -16.75 -7.33 4.39
C GLN A 193 -17.07 -8.81 4.55
N ALA A 194 -17.70 -9.40 3.53
CA ALA A 194 -17.88 -10.84 3.46
C ALA A 194 -16.51 -11.55 3.51
N PRO A 195 -16.43 -12.77 4.09
CA PRO A 195 -15.16 -13.49 4.20
C PRO A 195 -14.52 -13.74 2.83
N HIS A 196 -13.26 -13.34 2.67
CA HIS A 196 -12.42 -13.70 1.54
C HIS A 196 -11.78 -15.07 1.77
N LEU A 197 -12.15 -16.05 0.95
CA LEU A 197 -11.68 -17.43 1.08
C LEU A 197 -10.37 -17.72 0.34
N GLY A 198 -9.74 -16.73 -0.30
CA GLY A 198 -8.43 -16.87 -0.93
C GLY A 198 -7.29 -16.86 0.09
N GLU A 199 -6.13 -17.40 -0.32
CA GLU A 199 -4.95 -17.38 0.52
C GLU A 199 -4.46 -15.94 0.74
N THR A 200 -4.29 -15.57 2.01
CA THR A 200 -3.86 -14.22 2.40
C THR A 200 -2.68 -14.29 3.37
N LEU A 201 -1.68 -13.43 3.19
CA LEU A 201 -0.59 -13.23 4.13
C LEU A 201 -0.64 -11.81 4.69
N PHE A 202 -0.78 -11.68 6.02
CA PHE A 202 -0.54 -10.43 6.72
C PHE A 202 0.90 -10.39 7.22
N ILE A 203 1.64 -9.33 6.89
CA ILE A 203 2.99 -9.09 7.41
C ILE A 203 2.94 -7.89 8.35
N LYS A 204 3.25 -8.10 9.63
CA LYS A 204 3.25 -7.08 10.67
C LYS A 204 4.67 -6.62 10.97
N GLY A 205 4.91 -5.32 11.08
CA GLY A 205 6.12 -4.82 11.73
C GLY A 205 6.02 -5.02 13.24
N ALA A 206 7.02 -5.66 13.86
CA ALA A 206 6.96 -6.00 15.29
C ALA A 206 6.65 -4.80 16.20
N ASN A 207 7.18 -3.62 15.86
CA ASN A 207 7.02 -2.38 16.60
C ASN A 207 5.86 -1.51 16.08
N SER A 208 5.02 -2.05 15.17
CA SER A 208 3.94 -1.30 14.54
C SER A 208 2.59 -1.49 15.24
N PRO A 209 1.81 -0.39 15.43
CA PRO A 209 0.48 -0.46 16.06
C PRO A 209 -0.66 -0.73 15.06
N TYR A 210 -0.39 -1.12 13.81
CA TYR A 210 -1.44 -1.30 12.80
C TYR A 210 -2.08 -2.70 12.77
N ILE A 211 -1.40 -3.72 13.31
CA ILE A 211 -1.96 -5.06 13.49
C ILE A 211 -1.82 -5.42 14.97
N LEU A 212 -2.79 -5.06 15.79
CA LEU A 212 -2.81 -5.36 17.23
C LEU A 212 -3.53 -6.68 17.51
N ASP A 213 -3.33 -7.25 18.69
CA ASP A 213 -4.03 -8.47 19.11
C ASP A 213 -5.55 -8.27 19.11
N ASP A 214 -6.02 -7.08 19.48
CA ASP A 214 -7.44 -6.66 19.42
C ASP A 214 -8.04 -6.74 18.01
N TYR A 215 -7.22 -6.74 16.96
CA TYR A 215 -7.69 -6.80 15.57
C TYR A 215 -7.71 -8.23 15.01
N ARG A 216 -7.24 -9.23 15.76
CA ARG A 216 -7.15 -10.62 15.30
C ARG A 216 -8.49 -11.21 14.93
N GLU A 217 -9.53 -10.98 15.73
CA GLU A 217 -10.88 -11.49 15.44
C GLU A 217 -11.43 -10.89 14.14
N ALA A 218 -11.26 -9.59 13.96
CA ALA A 218 -11.69 -8.90 12.73
C ALA A 218 -10.94 -9.40 11.48
N ILE A 219 -9.65 -9.72 11.61
CA ILE A 219 -8.87 -10.37 10.55
C ILE A 219 -9.40 -11.78 10.28
N ALA A 220 -9.52 -12.62 11.31
CA ALA A 220 -9.95 -14.02 11.15
C ALA A 220 -11.34 -14.14 10.53
N ARG A 221 -12.27 -13.25 10.91
CA ARG A 221 -13.63 -13.23 10.34
C ARG A 221 -13.65 -12.88 8.85
N GLN A 222 -12.82 -11.93 8.42
CA GLN A 222 -12.81 -11.44 7.03
C GLN A 222 -11.84 -12.21 6.13
N PHE A 223 -10.80 -12.83 6.70
CA PHE A 223 -9.76 -13.57 6.00
C PHE A 223 -9.46 -14.87 6.74
N PRO A 224 -10.40 -15.85 6.74
CA PRO A 224 -10.26 -17.08 7.53
C PRO A 224 -9.10 -17.98 7.12
N ARG A 225 -8.53 -17.78 5.92
CA ARG A 225 -7.32 -18.48 5.44
C ARG A 225 -6.05 -17.63 5.58
N ALA A 226 -6.09 -16.57 6.39
CA ALA A 226 -4.95 -15.70 6.61
C ALA A 226 -3.82 -16.42 7.37
N ARG A 227 -2.60 -16.24 6.88
CA ARG A 227 -1.37 -16.49 7.63
C ARG A 227 -0.81 -15.14 8.10
N ALA A 228 -0.10 -15.14 9.22
CA ALA A 228 0.57 -13.95 9.74
C ALA A 228 2.07 -14.18 9.83
N HIS A 229 2.86 -13.15 9.49
CA HIS A 229 4.29 -13.12 9.70
C HIS A 229 4.69 -11.82 10.39
N VAL A 230 5.46 -11.90 11.48
CA VAL A 230 5.94 -10.72 12.21
C VAL A 230 7.41 -10.49 11.85
N VAL A 231 7.74 -9.26 11.45
CA VAL A 231 9.10 -8.87 11.11
C VAL A 231 9.73 -8.13 12.29
N SER A 232 10.62 -8.80 13.01
CA SER A 232 11.39 -8.23 14.12
C SER A 232 12.21 -7.02 13.68
N GLY A 233 12.37 -6.04 14.58
CA GLY A 233 13.17 -4.84 14.30
C GLY A 233 12.61 -3.94 13.20
N SER A 234 11.29 -3.94 13.01
CA SER A 234 10.62 -3.04 12.06
C SER A 234 9.34 -2.42 12.63
N GLY A 235 9.08 -1.17 12.22
CA GLY A 235 7.83 -0.45 12.39
C GLY A 235 6.94 -0.53 11.16
N HIS A 236 6.20 0.55 10.89
CA HIS A 236 5.17 0.58 9.85
C HIS A 236 5.73 0.48 8.42
N TRP A 237 6.97 0.91 8.19
CA TRP A 237 7.63 0.84 6.89
C TRP A 237 8.56 -0.38 6.83
N LEU A 238 8.07 -1.55 7.26
CA LEU A 238 8.84 -2.80 7.29
C LEU A 238 9.57 -3.15 5.99
N HIS A 239 9.01 -2.77 4.84
CA HIS A 239 9.60 -3.02 3.52
C HIS A 239 10.80 -2.10 3.23
N ALA A 240 10.93 -0.97 3.94
CA ALA A 240 12.10 -0.11 3.89
C ALA A 240 13.10 -0.43 5.01
N GLU A 241 12.60 -0.81 6.19
CA GLU A 241 13.42 -1.09 7.37
C GLU A 241 14.07 -2.49 7.35
N GLN A 242 13.33 -3.50 6.88
CA GLN A 242 13.74 -4.91 6.88
C GLN A 242 13.40 -5.59 5.52
N PRO A 243 13.84 -5.03 4.38
CA PRO A 243 13.42 -5.46 3.03
C PRO A 243 13.66 -6.95 2.78
N ASP A 244 14.80 -7.49 3.22
CA ASP A 244 15.13 -8.90 2.98
C ASP A 244 14.22 -9.85 3.75
N ASN A 245 13.86 -9.50 4.98
CA ASN A 245 12.94 -10.32 5.80
C ASN A 245 11.55 -10.33 5.17
N VAL A 246 11.08 -9.17 4.71
CA VAL A 246 9.81 -9.04 3.99
C VAL A 246 9.84 -9.86 2.70
N LEU A 247 10.90 -9.74 1.89
CA LEU A 247 11.05 -10.50 0.64
C LEU A 247 11.04 -12.00 0.87
N ARG A 248 11.72 -12.50 1.91
CA ARG A 248 11.72 -13.95 2.21
C ARG A 248 10.33 -14.44 2.56
N ALA A 249 9.58 -13.70 3.39
CA ALA A 249 8.22 -14.06 3.77
C ALA A 249 7.27 -14.04 2.56
N VAL A 250 7.37 -13.00 1.73
CA VAL A 250 6.60 -12.85 0.48
C VAL A 250 6.88 -14.00 -0.48
N ARG A 251 8.15 -14.27 -0.80
CA ARG A 251 8.52 -15.34 -1.76
C ARG A 251 8.04 -16.69 -1.28
N ARG A 252 8.28 -17.02 0.00
CA ARG A 252 7.78 -18.26 0.60
C ARG A 252 6.28 -18.41 0.40
N PHE A 253 5.50 -17.35 0.58
CA PHE A 253 4.05 -17.40 0.41
C PHE A 253 3.61 -17.44 -1.06
N LEU A 254 4.18 -16.59 -1.92
CA LEU A 254 3.76 -16.48 -3.32
C LEU A 254 4.23 -17.65 -4.20
N ASP A 255 5.34 -18.30 -3.86
CA ASP A 255 5.95 -19.36 -4.68
C ASP A 255 5.53 -20.78 -4.24
N THR A 256 4.89 -20.92 -3.08
CA THR A 256 4.37 -22.24 -2.62
C THR A 256 3.25 -22.73 -3.56
N PRO A 257 3.21 -23.98 -4.02
CA PRO A 257 2.11 -24.49 -4.83
C PRO A 257 0.77 -24.42 -4.08
N SER A 258 -0.31 -24.00 -4.75
CA SER A 258 -1.65 -23.99 -4.16
C SER A 258 -2.05 -25.41 -3.75
N GLY A 259 -2.46 -25.61 -2.49
CA GLY A 259 -2.88 -26.91 -1.95
C GLY A 259 -1.78 -27.73 -1.26
N ALA A 260 -0.53 -27.24 -1.20
CA ALA A 260 0.46 -27.81 -0.31
C ALA A 260 0.09 -27.45 1.14
N ALA A 261 -0.47 -28.43 1.88
CA ALA A 261 -0.65 -28.32 3.32
C ALA A 261 0.73 -28.05 3.96
N ALA A 262 0.78 -27.05 4.84
CA ALA A 262 1.89 -26.89 5.78
C ALA A 262 1.66 -27.80 6.98
#